data_AF-A0A0K8Q8I0-F1
#
_entry.id   AF-A0A0K8Q8I0-F1
#
_cell.length_a   1.000
_cell.length_b   1.000
_cell.length_c   1.000
_cell.angle_alpha   90.00
_cell.angle_beta   90.00
_cell.angle_gamma   90.00
#
_symmetry.space_group_name_H-M   'P 1'
#
loop_
_entity.id
_entity.type
_entity.pdbx_description
1 polymer ?
#
loop_
_entity_poly.entity_id
_entity_poly.type
_entity_poly.pdbx_seq_one_letter_code
_entity_poly.pdbx_strand_id
1 'polypeptide(L)'
;MAEELSADHADFAYANLAVRGRLMQQIIDQQLGPALDLKPDLVTVSAGGNDMVFHGSDPDKLAEKLDPAIGLLSASGATVVLFTGPDWGNTPVFGRIRGKTAIFNENLRTIASRHEGVVADLWTLRQLTDPQMWDRTACISLLWGTTPLPPWCSTP
;
A
#
# COMPACT_ATOMS: atom_id res chain seq x y z
N MET A 1 8.52 -11.29 -8.55
CA MET A 1 8.09 -11.59 -7.17
C MET A 1 6.57 -11.74 -7.14
N ALA A 2 6.08 -12.64 -7.99
CA ALA A 2 4.70 -13.13 -8.00
C ALA A 2 4.71 -14.65 -8.28
N GLU A 3 5.78 -15.18 -8.91
CA GLU A 3 5.95 -16.61 -9.17
C GLU A 3 6.14 -17.48 -7.91
N GLU A 4 6.74 -16.95 -6.82
CA GLU A 4 7.06 -17.77 -5.64
C GLU A 4 5.85 -18.16 -4.78
N LEU A 5 4.68 -17.53 -4.99
CA LEU A 5 3.44 -17.84 -4.25
C LEU A 5 2.47 -18.73 -5.03
N SER A 6 2.67 -18.93 -6.33
CA SER A 6 1.78 -19.76 -7.16
C SER A 6 2.17 -21.25 -7.19
N ALA A 7 3.29 -21.63 -6.56
CA ALA A 7 3.83 -22.97 -6.66
C ALA A 7 2.95 -24.04 -6.00
N ASP A 8 2.12 -23.67 -5.01
CA ASP A 8 1.35 -24.62 -4.18
C ASP A 8 -0.18 -24.42 -4.18
N HIS A 9 -0.73 -23.41 -4.88
CA HIS A 9 -2.18 -23.13 -4.85
C HIS A 9 -2.75 -22.84 -6.24
N ALA A 10 -3.49 -23.81 -6.80
CA ALA A 10 -4.18 -23.69 -8.09
C ALA A 10 -5.29 -22.62 -8.13
N ASP A 11 -5.73 -22.14 -6.97
CA ASP A 11 -6.83 -21.17 -6.81
C ASP A 11 -6.35 -19.75 -6.48
N PHE A 12 -5.04 -19.50 -6.62
CA PHE A 12 -4.41 -18.22 -6.29
C PHE A 12 -4.38 -17.29 -7.51
N ALA A 13 -4.97 -16.11 -7.35
CA ALA A 13 -4.93 -15.06 -8.36
C ALA A 13 -4.39 -13.76 -7.76
N TYR A 14 -3.53 -13.08 -8.54
CA TYR A 14 -2.89 -11.84 -8.13
C TYR A 14 -3.15 -10.75 -9.17
N ALA A 15 -3.55 -9.56 -8.70
CA ALA A 15 -3.72 -8.39 -9.55
C ALA A 15 -2.90 -7.23 -8.98
N ASN A 16 -1.92 -6.77 -9.76
CA ASN A 16 -1.15 -5.58 -9.42
C ASN A 16 -1.77 -4.35 -10.08
N LEU A 17 -2.46 -3.52 -9.30
CA LEU A 17 -2.98 -2.24 -9.78
C LEU A 17 -1.95 -1.10 -9.62
N ALA A 18 -0.74 -1.40 -9.13
CA ALA A 18 0.28 -0.41 -8.87
C ALA A 18 0.68 0.37 -10.12
N VAL A 19 0.71 1.70 -9.97
CA VAL A 19 1.26 2.59 -10.98
C VAL A 19 2.25 3.51 -10.29
N ARG A 20 3.49 3.51 -10.80
CA ARG A 20 4.60 4.28 -10.25
C ARG A 20 4.31 5.78 -10.24
N GLY A 21 4.81 6.47 -9.21
CA GLY A 21 4.77 7.92 -9.11
C GLY A 21 3.41 8.56 -8.82
N ARG A 22 2.35 7.78 -8.55
CA ARG A 22 1.02 8.35 -8.24
C ARG A 22 0.98 9.00 -6.85
N LEU A 23 0.20 10.06 -6.78
CA LEU A 23 -0.19 10.72 -5.54
C LEU A 23 -1.39 10.01 -4.90
N MET A 24 -1.56 10.18 -3.59
CA MET A 24 -2.64 9.55 -2.81
C MET A 24 -4.01 9.71 -3.46
N GLN A 25 -4.35 10.94 -3.87
CA GLN A 25 -5.66 11.22 -4.49
C GLN A 25 -5.84 10.44 -5.80
N GLN A 26 -4.79 10.35 -6.62
CA GLN A 26 -4.85 9.63 -7.89
C GLN A 26 -5.00 8.11 -7.69
N ILE A 27 -4.46 7.58 -6.60
CA ILE A 27 -4.63 6.18 -6.22
C ILE A 27 -6.09 5.94 -5.83
N ILE A 28 -6.64 6.77 -4.95
CA ILE A 28 -8.04 6.67 -4.52
C ILE A 28 -8.99 6.77 -5.72
N ASP A 29 -8.83 7.80 -6.55
CA ASP A 29 -9.77 8.07 -7.65
C ASP A 29 -9.73 6.99 -8.75
N GLN A 30 -8.58 6.35 -8.98
CA GLN A 30 -8.38 5.48 -10.14
C GLN A 30 -8.23 4.01 -9.81
N GLN A 31 -7.85 3.65 -8.58
CA GLN A 31 -7.55 2.26 -8.20
C GLN A 31 -8.56 1.71 -7.20
N LEU A 32 -9.19 2.56 -6.36
CA LEU A 32 -10.12 2.07 -5.34
C LEU A 32 -11.34 1.39 -5.93
N GLY A 33 -12.00 2.02 -6.92
CA GLY A 33 -13.16 1.43 -7.61
C GLY A 33 -12.83 0.09 -8.26
N PRO A 34 -11.83 0.03 -9.16
CA PRO A 34 -11.40 -1.23 -9.76
C PRO A 34 -10.96 -2.29 -8.74
N ALA A 35 -10.34 -1.89 -7.63
CA ALA A 35 -9.98 -2.82 -6.56
C ALA A 35 -11.20 -3.43 -5.88
N LEU A 36 -12.23 -2.64 -5.60
CA LEU A 36 -13.48 -3.11 -5.00
C LEU A 36 -14.28 -3.99 -5.97
N ASP A 37 -14.29 -3.66 -7.27
CA ASP A 37 -14.98 -4.44 -8.30
C ASP A 37 -14.41 -5.85 -8.45
N LEU A 38 -13.12 -6.01 -8.14
CA LEU A 38 -12.49 -7.33 -8.10
C LEU A 38 -13.08 -8.18 -6.99
N LYS A 39 -13.50 -7.59 -5.85
CA LYS A 39 -14.00 -8.21 -4.59
C LYS A 39 -12.96 -8.96 -3.73
N PRO A 40 -11.74 -8.44 -3.56
CA PRO A 40 -10.57 -9.18 -3.07
C PRO A 40 -10.77 -9.76 -1.67
N ASP A 41 -10.11 -10.90 -1.40
CA ASP A 41 -10.01 -11.44 -0.04
C ASP A 41 -8.85 -10.81 0.75
N LEU A 42 -7.83 -10.28 0.03
CA LEU A 42 -6.66 -9.63 0.61
C LEU A 42 -6.21 -8.45 -0.26
N VAL A 43 -6.03 -7.29 0.37
CA VAL A 43 -5.53 -6.06 -0.26
C VAL A 43 -4.31 -5.55 0.46
N THR A 44 -3.24 -5.31 -0.27
CA THR A 44 -2.06 -4.63 0.23
C THR A 44 -2.06 -3.18 -0.26
N VAL A 45 -1.82 -2.24 0.65
CA VAL A 45 -1.81 -0.80 0.37
C VAL A 45 -0.48 -0.20 0.80
N SER A 46 0.20 0.42 -0.14
CA SER A 46 1.40 1.23 0.07
C SER A 46 1.21 2.57 -0.65
N ALA A 47 0.95 3.64 0.10
CA ALA A 47 0.62 4.95 -0.48
C ALA A 47 1.17 6.12 0.36
N GLY A 48 1.19 7.33 -0.20
CA GLY A 48 1.60 8.55 0.49
C GLY A 48 3.10 8.86 0.47
N GLY A 49 3.95 7.90 0.08
CA GLY A 49 5.40 8.12 -0.06
C GLY A 49 5.74 9.26 -1.04
N ASN A 50 5.10 9.28 -2.22
CA ASN A 50 5.34 10.33 -3.23
C ASN A 50 4.85 11.71 -2.77
N ASP A 51 3.71 11.77 -2.10
CA ASP A 51 3.14 13.01 -1.56
C ASP A 51 4.06 13.62 -0.49
N MET A 52 4.60 12.79 0.40
CA MET A 52 5.55 13.22 1.43
C MET A 52 6.90 13.64 0.84
N VAL A 53 7.44 12.85 -0.09
CA VAL A 53 8.77 13.05 -0.67
C VAL A 53 8.81 14.24 -1.64
N PHE A 54 7.90 14.29 -2.60
CA PHE A 54 7.98 15.23 -3.73
C PHE A 54 7.12 16.47 -3.55
N HIS A 55 6.07 16.40 -2.74
CA HIS A 55 5.12 17.50 -2.55
C HIS A 55 5.13 18.06 -1.13
N GLY A 56 5.94 17.47 -0.22
CA GLY A 56 6.06 17.91 1.16
C GLY A 56 4.72 17.95 1.89
N SER A 57 3.78 17.09 1.50
CA SER A 57 2.42 17.08 2.05
C SER A 57 2.40 16.83 3.55
N ASP A 58 1.30 17.25 4.16
CA ASP A 58 1.04 17.06 5.58
C ASP A 58 0.63 15.59 5.82
N PRO A 59 1.31 14.85 6.72
CA PRO A 59 1.04 13.44 6.96
C PRO A 59 -0.35 13.19 7.56
N ASP A 60 -0.88 14.12 8.37
CA ASP A 60 -2.20 13.97 8.98
C ASP A 60 -3.28 14.11 7.91
N LYS A 61 -3.15 15.11 7.02
CA LYS A 61 -4.07 15.28 5.89
C LYS A 61 -4.05 14.13 4.89
N LEU A 62 -2.89 13.48 4.71
CA LEU A 62 -2.81 12.28 3.87
C LEU A 62 -3.55 11.11 4.52
N ALA A 63 -3.42 10.95 5.83
CA ALA A 63 -4.12 9.92 6.58
C ALA A 63 -5.65 10.13 6.55
N GLU A 64 -6.12 11.37 6.74
CA GLU A 64 -7.54 11.74 6.62
C GLU A 64 -8.15 11.34 5.27
N LYS A 65 -7.37 11.42 4.18
CA LYS A 65 -7.81 11.01 2.84
C LYS A 65 -7.80 9.49 2.67
N LEU A 66 -6.82 8.81 3.25
CA LEU A 66 -6.64 7.37 3.13
C LEU A 66 -7.68 6.60 3.95
N ASP A 67 -8.05 7.11 5.13
CA ASP A 67 -8.91 6.42 6.10
C ASP A 67 -10.27 5.96 5.50
N PRO A 68 -11.04 6.79 4.78
CA PRO A 68 -12.27 6.33 4.12
C PRO A 68 -12.04 5.24 3.06
N ALA A 69 -10.93 5.30 2.33
CA ALA A 69 -10.60 4.31 1.32
C ALA A 69 -10.30 2.94 1.95
N ILE A 70 -9.58 2.92 3.08
CA ILE A 70 -9.34 1.69 3.84
C ILE A 70 -10.63 1.16 4.45
N GLY A 71 -11.52 2.03 4.94
CA GLY A 71 -12.83 1.62 5.43
C GLY A 71 -13.66 0.93 4.35
N LEU A 72 -13.65 1.43 3.11
CA LEU A 72 -14.35 0.80 1.98
C LEU A 72 -13.77 -0.57 1.62
N LEU A 73 -12.44 -0.70 1.58
CA LEU A 73 -11.77 -1.98 1.31
C LEU A 73 -12.03 -3.01 2.42
N SER A 74 -12.01 -2.57 3.68
CA SER A 74 -12.26 -3.48 4.81
C SER A 74 -13.73 -3.91 4.84
N ALA A 75 -14.66 -2.99 4.55
CA ALA A 75 -16.09 -3.27 4.46
C ALA A 75 -16.46 -4.20 3.28
N SER A 76 -15.58 -4.37 2.28
CA SER A 76 -15.80 -5.36 1.21
C SER A 76 -15.54 -6.80 1.65
N GLY A 77 -15.08 -7.02 2.88
CA GLY A 77 -14.69 -8.33 3.42
C GLY A 77 -13.24 -8.69 3.16
N ALA A 78 -12.46 -7.78 2.56
CA ALA A 78 -11.04 -8.01 2.31
C ALA A 78 -10.22 -7.80 3.58
N THR A 79 -9.23 -8.66 3.79
CA THR A 79 -8.15 -8.36 4.75
C THR A 79 -7.30 -7.23 4.17
N VAL A 80 -7.15 -6.12 4.87
CA VAL A 80 -6.34 -4.98 4.41
C VAL A 80 -4.99 -4.96 5.13
N VAL A 81 -3.90 -4.98 4.36
CA VAL A 81 -2.53 -4.87 4.85
C VAL A 81 -1.95 -3.52 4.46
N LEU A 82 -1.62 -2.70 5.45
CA LEU A 82 -1.04 -1.37 5.29
C LEU A 82 0.48 -1.44 5.47
N PHE A 83 1.23 -1.06 4.45
CA PHE A 83 2.68 -0.95 4.52
C PHE A 83 3.08 0.41 5.05
N THR A 84 3.84 0.41 6.14
CA THR A 84 4.47 1.63 6.65
C THR A 84 5.64 2.07 5.77
N GLY A 85 5.96 3.36 5.80
CA GLY A 85 7.18 3.87 5.19
C GLY A 85 8.41 3.42 5.99
N PRO A 86 9.54 3.12 5.32
CA PRO A 86 10.78 2.74 5.99
C PRO A 86 11.46 3.94 6.70
N ASP A 87 12.43 3.65 7.58
CA ASP A 87 13.24 4.70 8.19
C ASP A 87 14.33 5.21 7.22
N TRP A 88 14.05 6.34 6.57
CA TRP A 88 14.98 7.05 5.69
C TRP A 88 16.04 7.89 6.43
N GLY A 89 16.10 7.81 7.75
CA GLY A 89 16.89 8.73 8.58
C GLY A 89 18.36 8.84 8.21
N ASN A 90 18.96 7.76 7.72
CA ASN A 90 20.37 7.72 7.33
C ASN A 90 20.62 8.00 5.85
N THR A 91 19.57 8.25 5.05
CA THR A 91 19.72 8.54 3.61
C THR A 91 19.89 10.04 3.39
N PRO A 92 20.97 10.50 2.71
CA PRO A 92 21.14 11.90 2.36
C PRO A 92 19.91 12.45 1.63
N VAL A 93 19.51 13.69 1.92
CA VAL A 93 18.29 14.37 1.41
C VAL A 93 16.96 13.87 2.01
N PHE A 94 16.77 12.56 2.20
CA PHE A 94 15.51 12.00 2.73
C PHE A 94 15.42 11.99 4.28
N GLY A 95 16.53 12.16 5.00
CA GLY A 95 16.49 12.30 6.45
C GLY A 95 15.59 13.45 6.95
N ARG A 96 15.35 14.49 6.12
CA ARG A 96 14.47 15.62 6.44
C ARG A 96 12.98 15.25 6.50
N ILE A 97 12.57 14.19 5.80
CA ILE A 97 11.17 13.74 5.80
C ILE A 97 10.90 12.66 6.85
N ARG A 98 11.93 12.14 7.52
CA ARG A 98 11.83 11.10 8.55
C ARG A 98 10.76 11.38 9.59
N GLY A 99 10.69 12.63 10.09
CA GLY A 99 9.67 13.03 11.07
C GLY A 99 8.24 12.92 10.52
N LYS A 100 8.03 13.35 9.27
CA LYS A 100 6.73 13.22 8.60
C LYS A 100 6.37 11.76 8.33
N THR A 101 7.36 10.94 7.93
CA THR A 101 7.17 9.50 7.74
C THR A 101 6.79 8.81 9.05
N ALA A 102 7.43 9.17 10.17
CA ALA A 102 7.09 8.62 11.48
C ALA A 102 5.63 8.97 11.88
N ILE A 103 5.22 10.23 11.71
CA ILE A 103 3.83 10.66 11.98
C ILE A 103 2.86 9.89 11.09
N PHE A 104 3.13 9.82 9.79
CA PHE A 104 2.26 9.09 8.86
C PHE A 104 2.16 7.60 9.21
N ASN A 105 3.26 6.96 9.63
CA ASN A 105 3.25 5.56 10.06
C ASN A 105 2.35 5.33 11.27
N GLU A 106 2.37 6.22 12.26
CA GLU A 106 1.46 6.11 13.41
C GLU A 106 -0.01 6.34 13.02
N ASN A 107 -0.25 7.22 12.05
CA ASN A 107 -1.58 7.36 11.46
C ASN A 107 -2.03 6.09 10.73
N LEU A 108 -1.13 5.44 9.97
CA LEU A 108 -1.43 4.15 9.33
C LEU A 108 -1.76 3.06 10.36
N ARG A 109 -1.05 3.00 11.48
CA ARG A 109 -1.38 2.07 12.58
C ARG A 109 -2.74 2.36 13.18
N THR A 110 -3.08 3.64 13.34
CA THR A 110 -4.39 4.07 13.85
C THR A 110 -5.52 3.68 12.90
N ILE A 111 -5.33 3.89 11.59
CA ILE A 111 -6.29 3.49 10.55
C ILE A 111 -6.44 1.95 10.53
N ALA A 112 -5.33 1.22 10.57
CA ALA A 112 -5.34 -0.24 10.61
C ALA A 112 -6.13 -0.75 11.83
N SER A 113 -5.86 -0.20 13.02
CA SER A 113 -6.59 -0.57 14.24
C SER A 113 -8.09 -0.23 14.17
N ARG A 114 -8.48 0.81 13.43
CA ARG A 114 -9.88 1.23 13.28
C ARG A 114 -10.68 0.31 12.36
N HIS A 115 -10.05 -0.21 11.31
CA HIS A 115 -10.70 -1.02 10.28
C HIS A 115 -10.24 -2.49 10.29
N GLU A 116 -9.70 -2.96 11.41
CA GLU A 116 -9.23 -4.35 11.58
C GLU A 116 -8.16 -4.77 10.56
N GLY A 117 -7.39 -3.79 10.06
CA GLY A 117 -6.29 -4.00 9.13
C GLY A 117 -5.01 -4.46 9.81
N VAL A 118 -4.14 -5.09 9.03
CA VAL A 118 -2.81 -5.55 9.44
C VAL A 118 -1.77 -4.51 9.03
N VAL A 119 -0.78 -4.26 9.88
CA VAL A 119 0.35 -3.37 9.55
C VAL A 119 1.57 -4.20 9.18
N ALA A 120 2.07 -4.02 7.97
CA ALA A 120 3.39 -4.47 7.56
C ALA A 120 4.42 -3.37 7.92
N ASP A 121 5.19 -3.63 8.97
CA ASP A 121 6.15 -2.67 9.53
C ASP A 121 7.48 -2.70 8.77
N LEU A 122 7.68 -1.75 7.85
CA LEU A 122 8.96 -1.57 7.14
C LEU A 122 9.91 -0.65 7.90
N TRP A 123 9.42 0.11 8.89
CA TRP A 123 10.22 1.03 9.67
C TRP A 123 11.26 0.31 10.52
N THR A 124 10.89 -0.83 11.10
CA THR A 124 11.77 -1.65 11.95
C THR A 124 12.79 -2.47 11.16
N LEU A 125 12.60 -2.62 9.84
CA LEU A 125 13.47 -3.40 8.97
C LEU A 125 14.73 -2.62 8.59
N ARG A 126 15.75 -2.70 9.45
CA ARG A 126 17.04 -2.00 9.26
C ARG A 126 17.78 -2.40 7.98
N GLN A 127 17.48 -3.57 7.41
CA GLN A 127 18.03 -4.04 6.14
C GLN A 127 17.60 -3.18 4.95
N LEU A 128 16.49 -2.44 5.07
CA LEU A 128 15.97 -1.57 4.00
C LEU A 128 16.55 -0.14 4.03
N THR A 129 17.67 0.06 4.72
CA THR A 129 18.36 1.37 4.74
C THR A 129 19.18 1.63 3.47
N ASP A 130 19.30 0.65 2.56
CA ASP A 130 19.98 0.80 1.28
C ASP A 130 19.09 1.52 0.26
N PRO A 131 19.51 2.69 -0.27
CA PRO A 131 18.75 3.45 -1.27
C PRO A 131 18.46 2.67 -2.56
N GLN A 132 19.24 1.64 -2.89
CA GLN A 132 19.04 0.82 -4.09
C GLN A 132 17.85 -0.14 -3.99
N MET A 133 17.34 -0.39 -2.77
CA MET A 133 16.18 -1.27 -2.56
C MET A 133 14.84 -0.61 -2.90
N TRP A 134 14.85 0.67 -3.28
CA TRP A 134 13.63 1.45 -3.38
C TRP A 134 13.50 2.16 -4.72
N ASP A 135 12.38 1.87 -5.40
CA ASP A 135 11.94 2.55 -6.61
C ASP A 135 10.79 3.52 -6.27
N ARG A 136 10.41 4.41 -7.19
CA ARG A 136 9.30 5.38 -7.04
C ARG A 136 7.94 4.67 -7.06
N THR A 137 7.64 3.90 -6.03
CA THR A 137 6.44 3.06 -5.96
C THR A 137 5.50 3.50 -4.85
N ALA A 138 4.31 3.94 -5.26
CA ALA A 138 3.08 3.84 -4.49
C ALA A 138 2.21 2.79 -5.20
N CYS A 139 1.64 1.85 -4.45
CA CYS A 139 1.09 0.60 -4.97
C CYS A 139 -0.12 0.15 -4.15
N ILE A 140 -1.22 -0.17 -4.82
CA ILE A 140 -2.22 -1.11 -4.30
C ILE A 140 -2.01 -2.43 -5.05
N SER A 141 -1.82 -3.52 -4.32
CA SER A 141 -1.72 -4.86 -4.89
C SER A 141 -2.73 -5.79 -4.22
N LEU A 142 -3.40 -6.62 -5.01
CA LEU A 142 -4.54 -7.43 -4.59
C LEU A 142 -4.22 -8.91 -4.73
N LEU A 143 -4.69 -9.70 -3.77
CA LEU A 143 -4.48 -11.14 -3.67
C LEU A 143 -5.85 -11.83 -3.48
N TRP A 144 -6.06 -12.91 -4.22
CA TRP A 144 -7.32 -13.64 -4.29
C TRP A 144 -7.13 -15.13 -3.99
N GLY A 145 -8.07 -15.73 -3.26
CA GLY A 145 -8.24 -17.18 -3.20
C GLY A 145 -9.70 -17.53 -3.49
N THR A 146 -9.97 -18.37 -4.50
CA THR A 146 -11.26 -19.04 -4.82
C THR A 146 -12.17 -18.52 -5.95
N THR A 147 -11.81 -17.54 -6.80
CA THR A 147 -12.71 -17.04 -7.86
C THR A 147 -11.96 -16.64 -9.14
N PRO A 148 -12.49 -16.92 -10.35
CA PRO A 148 -11.78 -16.62 -11.59
C PRO A 148 -11.58 -15.11 -11.80
N LEU A 149 -10.39 -14.72 -12.24
CA LEU A 149 -10.05 -13.33 -12.60
C LEU A 149 -10.99 -12.82 -13.73
N PRO A 150 -11.47 -11.56 -13.65
CA PRO A 150 -12.18 -10.95 -14.77
C PRO A 150 -11.22 -10.71 -15.95
N PRO A 151 -11.74 -10.73 -17.20
CA PRO A 151 -10.94 -10.84 -18.43
C PRO A 151 -10.02 -9.64 -18.75
N TRP A 152 -10.11 -8.56 -17.97
CA TRP A 152 -9.26 -7.36 -18.10
C TRP A 152 -8.11 -7.33 -17.08
N CYS A 153 -8.05 -8.27 -16.15
CA CYS A 153 -6.91 -8.45 -15.25
C CYS A 153 -5.84 -9.30 -15.95
N SER A 154 -4.71 -8.69 -16.27
CA SER A 154 -3.53 -9.39 -16.79
C SER A 154 -2.95 -10.29 -15.69
N THR A 155 -2.86 -11.60 -15.94
CA THR A 155 -1.88 -12.46 -15.26
C THR A 155 -0.47 -12.00 -15.67
N PRO A 156 0.54 -12.08 -14.78
CA PRO A 156 1.94 -11.87 -15.17
C PRO A 156 2.39 -12.84 -16.27
#